data_AF-A0A969R0Y4-F1
#
_entry.id   AF-A0A969R0Y4-F1
#
_cell.length_a   1.000
_cell.length_b   1.000
_cell.length_c   1.000
_cell.angle_alpha   90.00
_cell.angle_beta   90.00
_cell.angle_gamma   90.00
#
_symmetry.space_group_name_H-M   'P 1'
#
loop_
_entity.id
_entity.type
_entity.pdbx_description
1 polymer ?
#
loop_
_entity_poly.entity_id
_entity_poly.type
_entity_poly.pdbx_seq_one_letter_code
_entity_poly.pdbx_strand_id
1 'polypeptide(L)'
;MAFEAYDPENFYDELFLELGKPRSHCADLIRHMIELGMQQLEQQRQTAEIALFKLGVTFNVYNDNQGVEKIFPFDIIPRIIDGDEWSKLERGLKQRIQALNLFLNDVYGEQKIIKDGKIPPEIIHTASGFLKPCLGIKAP
;
A
#
# COMPACT_ATOMS: atom_id res chain seq x y z
N MET A 1 7.60 -25.35 -13.14
CA MET A 1 6.38 -24.78 -12.53
C MET A 1 5.52 -24.29 -13.67
N ALA A 2 4.35 -24.90 -13.90
CA ALA A 2 3.53 -24.53 -15.05
C ALA A 2 2.49 -23.49 -14.60
N PHE A 3 2.88 -22.22 -14.60
CA PHE A 3 1.91 -21.12 -14.49
C PHE A 3 0.88 -21.15 -15.64
N GLU A 4 1.11 -21.98 -16.67
CA GLU A 4 0.19 -22.30 -17.77
C GLU A 4 -1.19 -22.78 -17.31
N ALA A 5 -1.31 -23.37 -16.11
CA ALA A 5 -2.58 -23.83 -15.55
C ALA A 5 -3.18 -22.89 -14.50
N TYR A 6 -2.55 -21.74 -14.22
CA TYR A 6 -3.06 -20.77 -13.27
C TYR A 6 -4.20 -19.96 -13.88
N ASP A 7 -5.36 -19.96 -13.23
CA ASP A 7 -6.57 -19.23 -13.64
C ASP A 7 -6.95 -18.20 -12.58
N PRO A 8 -6.96 -16.88 -12.90
CA PRO A 8 -7.46 -15.86 -11.98
C PRO A 8 -9.01 -15.84 -11.88
N GLU A 9 -9.71 -16.69 -12.63
CA GLU A 9 -11.17 -16.75 -12.71
C GLU A 9 -11.78 -15.38 -13.08
N ASN A 10 -12.72 -14.87 -12.27
CA ASN A 10 -13.38 -13.59 -12.48
C ASN A 10 -12.77 -12.44 -11.67
N PHE A 11 -11.58 -12.65 -11.08
CA PHE A 11 -10.91 -11.62 -10.29
C PHE A 11 -9.89 -10.86 -11.12
N TYR A 12 -9.65 -9.60 -10.75
CA TYR A 12 -8.51 -8.87 -11.28
C TYR A 12 -7.24 -9.38 -10.61
N ASP A 13 -6.37 -10.00 -11.38
CA ASP A 13 -5.05 -10.43 -10.93
C ASP A 13 -3.95 -9.51 -11.46
N GLU A 14 -2.93 -9.27 -10.65
CA GLU A 14 -1.84 -8.33 -10.97
C GLU A 14 -0.78 -8.93 -11.90
N LEU A 15 -0.68 -10.26 -11.97
CA LEU A 15 0.34 -10.95 -12.76
C LEU A 15 -0.27 -11.59 -14.01
N PHE A 16 -1.51 -12.08 -13.94
CA PHE A 16 -2.20 -12.79 -15.00
C PHE A 16 -3.41 -12.01 -15.52
N LEU A 17 -3.57 -12.01 -16.84
CA LEU A 17 -4.75 -11.45 -17.50
C LEU A 17 -5.88 -12.47 -17.59
N GLU A 18 -5.51 -13.70 -17.93
CA GLU A 18 -6.39 -14.84 -18.22
C GLU A 18 -5.63 -16.14 -17.87
N LEU A 19 -6.29 -17.30 -17.97
CA LEU A 19 -5.70 -18.63 -17.80
C LEU A 19 -4.32 -18.73 -18.48
N GLY A 20 -3.29 -18.95 -17.67
CA GLY A 20 -1.91 -19.18 -18.13
C GLY A 20 -1.26 -18.01 -18.87
N LYS A 21 -1.89 -16.83 -18.89
CA LYS A 21 -1.47 -15.68 -19.69
C LYS A 21 -1.06 -14.51 -18.80
N PRO A 22 0.26 -14.31 -18.58
CA PRO A 22 0.77 -13.17 -17.85
C PRO A 22 0.40 -11.84 -18.52
N ARG A 23 0.26 -10.78 -17.73
CA ARG A 23 0.25 -9.40 -18.23
C ARG A 23 1.57 -9.09 -18.91
N SER A 24 1.55 -8.24 -19.93
CA SER A 24 2.74 -7.90 -20.73
C SER A 24 3.90 -7.36 -19.89
N HIS A 25 3.62 -6.48 -18.93
CA HIS A 25 4.63 -5.92 -18.02
C HIS A 25 5.13 -6.92 -16.97
N CYS A 26 4.44 -8.05 -16.78
CA CYS A 26 4.82 -9.12 -15.84
C CYS A 26 5.51 -10.32 -16.53
N ALA A 27 5.57 -10.34 -17.86
CA ALA A 27 6.04 -11.50 -18.62
C ALA A 27 7.48 -11.91 -18.27
N ASP A 28 8.38 -10.94 -18.11
CA ASP A 28 9.78 -11.22 -17.77
C ASP A 28 9.94 -11.71 -16.32
N LEU A 29 9.13 -11.21 -15.38
CA LEU A 29 9.08 -11.70 -14.01
C LEU A 29 8.64 -13.18 -13.99
N ILE A 30 7.54 -13.50 -14.66
CA ILE A 30 7.03 -14.87 -14.72
C ILE A 30 8.05 -15.81 -15.38
N ARG A 31 8.69 -15.38 -16.47
CA ARG A 31 9.77 -16.17 -17.11
C ARG A 31 10.90 -16.43 -16.13
N HIS A 32 11.37 -15.40 -15.42
CA HIS A 32 12.45 -15.53 -14.45
C HIS A 32 12.08 -16.47 -13.29
N MET A 33 10.84 -16.40 -12.79
CA MET A 33 10.35 -17.30 -11.74
C MET A 33 10.29 -18.76 -12.21
N ILE A 34 9.89 -19.00 -13.46
CA ILE A 34 9.88 -20.34 -14.07
C ILE A 34 11.31 -20.88 -14.20
N GLU A 35 12.25 -20.06 -14.66
CA GLU A 35 13.67 -20.41 -14.83
C GLU A 35 14.36 -20.70 -13.49
N LEU A 36 14.09 -19.90 -12.45
CA LEU A 36 14.60 -20.13 -11.10
C LEU A 36 14.06 -21.43 -10.50
N GLY A 37 12.77 -21.69 -10.68
CA GLY A 37 12.09 -22.82 -10.07
C GLY A 37 11.81 -22.66 -8.57
N MET A 38 10.94 -23.51 -8.05
CA MET A 38 10.41 -23.37 -6.68
C MET A 38 11.44 -23.53 -5.57
N GLN A 39 12.41 -24.42 -5.76
CA GLN A 39 13.44 -24.65 -4.75
C GLN A 39 14.29 -23.38 -4.54
N GLN A 40 14.64 -22.71 -5.62
CA GLN A 40 15.45 -21.48 -5.57
C GLN A 40 14.64 -20.30 -5.01
N LEU A 41 13.36 -20.18 -5.40
CA LEU A 41 12.46 -19.16 -4.85
C LEU A 41 12.29 -19.32 -3.33
N GLU A 42 12.08 -20.54 -2.86
CA GLU A 42 11.97 -20.83 -1.42
C GLU A 42 13.28 -20.51 -0.68
N GLN A 43 14.43 -20.81 -1.29
CA GLN A 43 15.73 -20.44 -0.72
C GLN A 43 15.91 -18.91 -0.65
N GLN A 44 15.47 -18.17 -1.67
CA GLN A 44 15.50 -16.71 -1.67
C GLN A 44 14.57 -16.12 -0.60
N ARG A 45 13.38 -16.70 -0.42
CA ARG A 45 12.42 -16.33 0.64
C ARG A 45 13.06 -16.46 2.02
N GLN A 46 13.65 -17.62 2.33
CA GLN A 46 14.32 -17.85 3.62
C GLN A 46 15.52 -16.90 3.81
N THR A 47 16.28 -16.65 2.75
CA THR A 47 17.42 -15.73 2.80
C THR A 47 16.96 -14.30 3.09
N ALA A 48 15.87 -13.85 2.46
CA ALA A 48 15.27 -12.54 2.70
C ALA A 48 14.76 -12.41 4.14
N GLU A 49 14.09 -13.43 4.68
CA GLU A 49 13.64 -13.44 6.08
C GLU A 49 14.81 -13.32 7.07
N ILE A 50 15.88 -14.09 6.88
CA ILE A 50 17.08 -14.01 7.72
C ILE A 50 17.73 -12.62 7.61
N ALA A 51 17.78 -12.05 6.41
CA ALA A 51 18.33 -10.72 6.19
C ALA A 51 17.51 -9.63 6.90
N LEU A 52 16.18 -9.67 6.78
CA LEU A 52 15.27 -8.73 7.43
C LEU A 52 15.33 -8.82 8.95
N PHE A 53 15.42 -10.03 9.50
CA PHE A 53 15.64 -10.24 10.93
C PHE A 53 16.95 -9.59 11.40
N LYS A 54 18.05 -9.84 10.68
CA LYS A 54 19.36 -9.26 11.00
C LYS A 54 19.40 -7.73 10.88
N LEU A 55 18.58 -7.15 10.01
CA LEU A 55 18.44 -5.70 9.85
C LEU A 55 17.51 -5.06 10.89
N GLY A 56 16.91 -5.85 11.79
CA GLY A 56 15.98 -5.35 12.80
C GLY A 56 14.64 -4.89 12.22
N VAL A 57 14.24 -5.42 11.06
CA VAL A 57 12.92 -5.18 10.48
C VAL A 57 11.90 -6.07 11.21
N THR A 58 11.72 -5.78 12.49
CA THR A 58 10.85 -6.51 13.41
C THR A 58 9.73 -5.60 13.93
N PHE A 59 8.61 -6.19 14.34
CA PHE A 59 7.53 -5.49 15.02
C PHE A 59 7.16 -6.19 16.32
N ASN A 60 6.73 -5.38 17.31
CA ASN A 60 6.31 -5.88 18.60
C ASN A 60 4.86 -6.38 18.54
N VAL A 61 4.65 -7.64 18.90
CA VAL A 61 3.31 -8.20 19.07
C VAL A 61 2.85 -7.89 20.49
N TYR A 62 2.09 -6.81 20.65
CA TYR A 62 1.60 -6.34 21.96
C TYR A 62 0.57 -7.27 22.64
N ASN A 63 0.18 -8.38 22.01
CA ASN A 63 -0.84 -9.29 22.52
C ASN A 63 -0.30 -10.48 23.33
N ASP A 64 1.01 -10.73 23.30
CA ASP A 64 1.63 -11.75 24.16
C ASP A 64 2.58 -11.04 25.12
N ASN A 65 2.37 -11.19 26.43
CA ASN A 65 3.24 -10.72 27.53
C ASN A 65 4.70 -11.26 27.48
N GLN A 66 5.13 -11.78 26.33
CA GLN A 66 6.41 -12.43 26.11
C GLN A 66 7.41 -11.58 25.31
N GLY A 67 7.01 -10.39 24.82
CA GLY A 67 7.94 -9.48 24.13
C GLY A 67 8.62 -10.11 22.91
N VAL A 68 7.95 -11.05 22.25
CA VAL A 68 8.53 -11.77 21.11
C VAL A 68 8.49 -10.86 19.89
N GLU A 69 9.66 -10.42 19.46
CA GLU A 69 9.84 -9.73 18.18
C GLU A 69 9.51 -10.68 17.02
N LYS A 70 8.62 -10.24 16.11
CA LYS A 70 8.34 -10.96 14.87
C LYS A 70 8.92 -10.18 13.69
N ILE A 71 9.46 -10.91 12.71
CA ILE A 71 9.90 -10.34 11.44
C ILE A 71 8.68 -9.81 10.70
N PHE A 72 8.79 -8.62 10.10
CA PHE A 72 7.75 -8.11 9.22
C PHE A 72 7.51 -9.09 8.05
N PRO A 73 6.27 -9.54 7.80
CA PRO A 73 6.00 -10.45 6.69
C PRO A 73 6.46 -9.82 5.38
N PHE A 74 7.27 -10.55 4.62
CA PHE A 74 7.85 -10.07 3.38
C PHE A 74 7.58 -11.05 2.25
N ASP A 75 7.07 -10.52 1.14
CA ASP A 75 6.88 -11.27 -0.10
C ASP A 75 8.05 -10.96 -1.05
N ILE A 76 8.68 -12.00 -1.57
CA ILE A 76 9.78 -11.88 -2.53
C ILE A 76 9.27 -11.62 -3.95
N ILE A 77 7.97 -11.83 -4.22
CA ILE A 77 7.37 -11.60 -5.52
C ILE A 77 6.91 -10.15 -5.61
N PRO A 78 7.51 -9.32 -6.48
CA PRO A 78 7.16 -7.91 -6.55
C PRO A 78 5.80 -7.73 -7.24
N ARG A 79 5.01 -6.76 -6.76
CA ARG A 79 3.87 -6.23 -7.50
C ARG A 79 4.35 -5.21 -8.52
N ILE A 80 4.46 -5.61 -9.78
CA ILE A 80 4.84 -4.72 -10.88
C ILE A 80 3.68 -3.80 -11.20
N ILE A 81 3.97 -2.51 -11.35
CA ILE A 81 3.01 -1.49 -11.80
C ILE A 81 3.55 -0.93 -13.10
N ASP A 82 2.71 -0.90 -14.14
CA ASP A 82 3.07 -0.34 -15.44
C ASP A 82 3.40 1.17 -15.32
N GLY A 83 4.33 1.66 -16.15
CA GLY A 83 4.79 3.05 -16.09
C GLY A 83 3.69 4.08 -16.35
N ASP A 84 2.75 3.78 -17.26
CA ASP A 84 1.64 4.67 -17.56
C ASP A 84 0.59 4.65 -16.43
N GLU A 85 0.37 3.48 -15.84
CA GLU A 85 -0.47 3.32 -14.65
C GLU A 85 0.11 4.12 -13.48
N TRP A 86 1.40 3.95 -13.19
CA TRP A 86 2.10 4.68 -12.14
C TRP A 86 2.03 6.19 -12.35
N SER A 87 2.26 6.65 -13.58
CA SER A 87 2.20 8.08 -13.92
C SER A 87 0.82 8.69 -13.70
N LYS A 88 -0.26 7.91 -13.89
CA LYS A 88 -1.62 8.33 -13.57
C LYS A 88 -1.86 8.32 -12.06
N LEU A 89 -1.45 7.25 -11.39
CA LEU A 89 -1.61 7.06 -9.95
C LEU A 89 -0.88 8.16 -9.16
N GLU A 90 0.38 8.41 -9.49
CA GLU A 90 1.23 9.41 -8.83
C GLU A 90 0.61 10.82 -8.90
N ARG A 91 0.12 11.23 -10.08
CA ARG A 91 -0.56 12.53 -10.25
C ARG A 91 -1.82 12.61 -9.38
N GLY A 92 -2.62 11.55 -9.36
CA GLY A 92 -3.83 11.49 -8.53
C GLY A 92 -3.51 11.55 -7.03
N LEU A 93 -2.46 10.85 -6.60
CA LEU A 93 -2.00 10.87 -5.20
C LEU A 93 -1.50 12.25 -4.80
N LYS A 94 -0.67 12.91 -5.61
CA LYS A 94 -0.19 14.27 -5.35
C LYS A 94 -1.35 15.26 -5.23
N GLN A 95 -2.30 15.22 -6.17
CA GLN A 95 -3.49 16.06 -6.13
C GLN A 95 -4.31 15.81 -4.85
N ARG A 96 -4.55 14.54 -4.50
CA ARG A 96 -5.35 14.16 -3.32
C ARG A 96 -4.69 14.61 -2.02
N ILE A 97 -3.38 14.41 -1.88
CA ILE A 97 -2.63 14.83 -0.69
C ILE A 97 -2.69 16.36 -0.55
N GLN A 98 -2.49 17.10 -1.64
CA GLN A 98 -2.60 18.55 -1.62
C GLN A 98 -4.00 19.02 -1.17
N ALA A 99 -5.06 18.42 -1.73
CA ALA A 99 -6.42 18.73 -1.34
C ALA A 99 -6.71 18.41 0.13
N LEU A 100 -6.24 17.26 0.63
CA LEU A 100 -6.40 16.87 2.03
C LEU A 100 -5.65 17.81 2.97
N ASN A 101 -4.43 18.22 2.64
CA ASN A 101 -3.67 19.18 3.45
C ASN A 101 -4.35 20.56 3.49
N LEU A 102 -4.83 21.05 2.34
CA LEU A 102 -5.59 22.31 2.29
C LEU A 102 -6.89 22.20 3.08
N PHE A 103 -7.59 21.07 2.98
CA PHE A 103 -8.81 20.81 3.72
C PHE A 103 -8.57 20.79 5.23
N LEU A 104 -7.54 20.08 5.72
CA LEU A 104 -7.18 20.06 7.14
C LEU A 104 -6.81 21.46 7.64
N ASN A 105 -6.01 22.21 6.88
CA ASN A 105 -5.65 23.59 7.22
C ASN A 105 -6.88 24.51 7.29
N ASP A 106 -7.84 24.32 6.39
CA ASP A 106 -9.06 25.12 6.38
C ASP A 106 -9.99 24.74 7.54
N VAL A 107 -10.24 23.46 7.76
CA VAL A 107 -11.11 22.94 8.84
C VAL A 107 -10.61 23.37 10.23
N TYR A 108 -9.30 23.35 10.46
CA TYR A 108 -8.72 23.82 11.72
C TYR A 108 -8.42 25.32 11.75
N GLY A 109 -8.59 26.02 10.62
CA GLY A 109 -8.31 27.45 10.46
C GLY A 109 -9.58 28.26 10.18
N GLU A 110 -9.69 28.81 8.97
CA GLU A 110 -10.73 29.77 8.59
C GLU A 110 -12.09 29.13 8.28
N GLN A 111 -12.15 27.81 8.10
CA GLN A 111 -13.35 27.03 7.81
C GLN A 111 -14.15 27.54 6.60
N LYS A 112 -13.46 27.95 5.54
CA LYS A 112 -14.07 28.43 4.29
C LYS A 112 -14.98 27.38 3.67
N ILE A 113 -14.56 26.12 3.63
CA ILE A 113 -15.34 25.03 3.02
C ILE A 113 -16.70 24.81 3.70
N ILE A 114 -16.79 25.13 4.99
CA ILE A 114 -18.02 25.10 5.79
C ILE A 114 -18.83 26.38 5.54
N LYS A 115 -18.19 27.55 5.61
CA LYS A 115 -18.82 28.86 5.37
C LYS A 115 -19.41 28.99 3.96
N ASP A 116 -18.76 28.37 2.98
CA ASP A 116 -19.20 28.32 1.58
C ASP A 116 -20.26 27.22 1.33
N GLY A 117 -20.65 26.48 2.38
CA GLY A 117 -21.71 25.46 2.32
C GLY A 117 -21.35 24.21 1.50
N LYS A 118 -20.06 23.95 1.23
CA LYS A 118 -19.62 22.77 0.47
C LYS A 118 -19.62 21.51 1.31
N ILE A 119 -19.29 21.63 2.60
CA ILE A 119 -19.37 20.55 3.57
C ILE A 119 -20.15 21.03 4.79
N PRO A 120 -21.21 20.30 5.21
CA PRO A 120 -21.95 20.63 6.41
C PRO A 120 -21.07 20.54 7.67
N PRO A 121 -21.21 21.48 8.62
CA PRO A 121 -20.38 21.53 9.83
C PRO A 121 -20.50 20.27 10.70
N GLU A 122 -21.68 19.64 10.72
CA GLU A 122 -21.92 18.41 11.47
C GLU A 122 -20.99 17.27 11.04
N ILE A 123 -20.71 17.11 9.74
CA ILE A 123 -19.80 16.06 9.23
C ILE A 123 -18.40 16.20 9.83
N ILE A 124 -17.97 17.44 10.07
CA ILE A 124 -16.65 17.73 10.64
C ILE A 124 -16.67 17.61 12.15
N HIS A 125 -17.58 18.34 12.80
CA HIS A 125 -17.56 18.51 14.26
C HIS A 125 -17.96 17.24 15.03
N THR A 126 -18.63 16.28 14.40
CA THR A 126 -18.95 14.98 15.00
C THR A 126 -17.97 13.88 14.60
N ALA A 127 -17.00 14.14 13.72
CA ALA A 127 -16.02 13.13 13.33
C ALA A 127 -15.14 12.75 14.52
N SER A 128 -14.94 11.44 14.74
CA SER A 128 -14.11 10.93 15.84
C SER A 128 -12.65 11.40 15.77
N GLY A 129 -12.14 11.68 14.56
CA GLY A 129 -10.80 12.22 14.33
C GLY A 129 -10.69 13.74 14.41
N PHE A 130 -11.79 14.47 14.65
CA PHE A 130 -11.74 15.93 14.78
C PHE A 130 -11.28 16.35 16.17
N LEU A 131 -10.13 17.00 16.24
CA LEU A 131 -9.50 17.43 17.48
C LEU A 131 -9.77 18.90 17.74
N LYS A 132 -10.84 19.21 18.48
CA LYS A 132 -11.17 20.60 18.89
C LYS A 132 -9.96 21.39 19.45
N PRO A 133 -9.05 20.81 20.25
CA PRO A 133 -7.86 21.53 20.73
C PRO A 133 -6.90 22.00 19.62
N CYS A 134 -6.99 21.45 18.41
CA CYS A 134 -6.16 21.85 17.27
C CYS A 134 -6.71 23.07 16.49
N LEU A 135 -7.88 23.59 16.84
CA LEU A 135 -8.43 24.79 16.23
C LEU A 135 -7.49 25.99 16.44
N GLY A 136 -7.16 26.69 15.34
CA GLY A 136 -6.25 27.82 15.33
C GLY A 136 -4.76 27.47 15.35
N ILE A 137 -4.40 26.18 15.48
CA ILE A 137 -3.00 25.75 15.37
C ILE A 137 -2.58 25.81 13.89
N LYS A 138 -1.49 26.54 13.62
CA LYS A 138 -0.82 26.49 12.32
C LYS A 138 0.26 25.43 12.38
N ALA A 139 0.10 24.37 11.59
CA ALA A 139 1.18 23.42 11.36
C ALA A 139 2.39 24.15 10.71
N PRO A 140 3.63 23.76 11.06
CA PRO A 140 4.84 24.35 10.52
C PRO A 140 4.98 24.15 9.00
#